data_AF-A0AAU4FCB4-F1
#
_entry.id   AF-A0AAU4FCB4-F1
#
_cell.length_a   1.000
_cell.length_b   1.000
_cell.length_c   1.000
_cell.angle_alpha   90.00
_cell.angle_beta   90.00
_cell.angle_gamma   90.00
#
_symmetry.space_group_name_H-M   'P 1'
#
loop_
_entity.id
_entity.type
_entity.pdbx_description
1 polymer ?
#
loop_
_entity_poly.entity_id
_entity_poly.type
_entity_poly.pdbx_seq_one_letter_code
_entity_poly.pdbx_strand_id
1 'polypeptide(L)'
;MIMVTAAEQDVARRWLARRGQPVGRPTPLVTALIATRLPFQGRRFWRFIVYAVVAAAAARVYSLPFEPWMTGIFQGYFVYFALGLSFSDGIRLRERELREEVPSTHAPDPWWRVLGGWYIAALVLAFAGGAGLAGAIYFTTSARTYAVSWLVLLVLSALYVGWVLAGVLRRPLVAEDATSLAVARAMRTEHLVVGTPVLAVFPLVSDLLLGNRRPPAFTPWVAGYVVAVVILQVVSCFVNLRRHRTLPPGHYGTPPVQDPGTPVDWSPPREAR
;
A
#
# COMPACT_ATOMS: atom_id res chain seq x y z
N MET A 1 23.02 -17.32 3.18
CA MET A 1 22.48 -17.92 4.41
C MET A 1 21.70 -16.82 5.07
N ILE A 2 20.37 -16.95 5.09
CA ILE A 2 19.48 -15.87 5.49
C ILE A 2 19.68 -15.60 6.99
N MET A 3 20.36 -14.49 7.32
CA MET A 3 20.50 -14.04 8.70
C MET A 3 19.23 -13.29 9.12
N VAL A 4 18.66 -13.70 10.26
CA VAL A 4 17.41 -13.16 10.78
C VAL A 4 17.63 -12.74 12.22
N THR A 5 17.21 -11.51 12.54
CA THR A 5 17.32 -10.98 13.91
C THR A 5 16.18 -11.47 14.80
N ALA A 6 16.37 -11.44 16.12
CA ALA A 6 15.32 -11.81 17.08
C ALA A 6 14.05 -10.93 16.93
N ALA A 7 14.22 -9.64 16.67
CA ALA A 7 13.11 -8.72 16.43
C ALA A 7 12.28 -9.10 15.19
N GLU A 8 12.94 -9.58 14.14
CA GLU A 8 12.28 -10.04 12.91
C GLU A 8 11.49 -11.33 13.16
N GLN A 9 12.07 -12.27 13.93
CA GLN A 9 11.38 -13.49 14.34
C GLN A 9 10.10 -13.18 15.14
N ASP A 10 10.16 -12.22 16.06
CA ASP A 10 9.00 -11.80 16.85
C ASP A 10 7.89 -11.17 16.02
N VAL A 11 8.26 -10.39 15.01
CA VAL A 11 7.31 -9.78 14.07
C VAL A 11 6.67 -10.85 13.20
N ALA A 12 7.46 -11.79 12.69
CA ALA A 12 6.97 -12.92 11.91
C ALA A 12 6.02 -13.81 12.71
N ARG A 13 6.39 -14.15 13.95
CA ARG A 13 5.54 -14.91 14.88
C ARG A 13 4.19 -14.23 15.11
N ARG A 14 4.18 -12.93 15.42
CA ARG A 14 2.93 -12.18 15.60
C ARG A 14 2.11 -12.05 14.31
N TRP A 15 2.76 -11.94 13.17
CA TRP A 15 2.08 -11.88 11.88
C TRP A 15 1.42 -13.22 11.51
N LEU A 16 2.11 -14.33 11.74
CA LEU A 16 1.58 -15.69 11.49
C LEU A 16 0.46 -16.05 12.48
N ALA A 17 0.62 -15.72 13.77
CA ALA A 17 -0.41 -15.94 14.78
C ALA A 17 -1.73 -15.21 14.46
N ARG A 18 -1.65 -13.95 13.99
CA ARG A 18 -2.83 -13.19 13.51
C ARG A 18 -3.54 -13.83 12.32
N ARG A 19 -2.91 -14.80 11.66
CA ARG A 19 -3.43 -15.53 10.50
C ARG A 19 -3.75 -16.99 10.78
N GLY A 20 -3.82 -17.36 12.05
CA GLY A 20 -4.18 -18.71 12.50
C GLY A 20 -3.05 -19.73 12.38
N GLN A 21 -1.79 -19.29 12.27
CA GLN A 21 -0.62 -20.17 12.21
C GLN A 21 0.37 -19.85 13.34
N PRO A 22 0.02 -20.11 14.62
CA PRO A 22 0.95 -19.86 15.71
C PRO A 22 2.15 -20.82 15.64
N VAL A 23 3.37 -20.26 15.65
CA VAL A 23 4.62 -21.01 15.60
C VAL A 23 5.59 -20.51 16.67
N GLY A 24 6.45 -21.40 17.17
CA GLY A 24 7.51 -21.07 18.11
C GLY A 24 8.66 -20.33 17.43
N ARG A 25 9.19 -20.92 16.34
CA ARG A 25 10.23 -20.31 15.51
C ARG A 25 9.82 -20.42 14.03
N PRO A 26 9.45 -19.31 13.37
CA PRO A 26 9.16 -19.34 11.94
C PRO A 26 10.40 -19.73 11.13
N THR A 27 10.22 -20.28 9.94
CA THR A 27 11.37 -20.58 9.06
C THR A 27 12.14 -19.29 8.71
N PRO A 28 13.46 -19.36 8.45
CA PRO A 28 14.25 -18.18 8.11
C PRO A 28 13.72 -17.40 6.91
N LEU A 29 13.30 -18.10 5.85
CA LEU A 29 12.73 -17.48 4.65
C LEU A 29 11.40 -16.77 4.95
N VAL A 30 10.46 -17.42 5.66
CA VAL A 30 9.19 -16.79 6.05
C VAL A 30 9.44 -15.55 6.91
N THR A 31 10.39 -15.65 7.84
CA THR A 31 10.75 -14.50 8.68
C THR A 31 11.30 -13.35 7.85
N ALA A 32 12.21 -13.64 6.92
CA ALA A 32 12.81 -12.62 6.08
C ALA A 32 11.80 -11.98 5.12
N LEU A 33 10.86 -12.75 4.57
CA LEU A 33 9.74 -12.25 3.78
C LEU A 33 8.87 -11.28 4.59
N ILE A 34 8.51 -11.61 5.83
CA ILE A 34 7.69 -10.73 6.68
C ILE A 34 8.50 -9.49 7.11
N ALA A 35 9.79 -9.66 7.39
CA ALA A 35 10.70 -8.60 7.79
C ALA A 35 10.95 -7.55 6.68
N THR A 36 10.58 -7.83 5.42
CA THR A 36 10.60 -6.83 4.32
C THR A 36 9.84 -5.55 4.66
N ARG A 37 8.91 -5.62 5.63
CA ARG A 37 8.01 -4.53 6.02
C ARG A 37 8.43 -3.73 7.23
N LEU A 38 9.49 -4.17 7.92
CA LEU A 38 9.90 -3.45 9.11
C LEU A 38 10.38 -2.05 8.73
N PRO A 39 10.08 -1.05 9.58
CA PRO A 39 10.46 0.33 9.32
C PRO A 39 11.98 0.44 9.14
N PHE A 40 12.39 1.47 8.41
CA PHE A 40 13.78 1.69 8.04
C PHE A 40 14.67 1.74 9.28
N GLN A 41 15.68 0.87 9.32
CA GLN A 41 16.78 0.99 10.27
C GLN A 41 18.09 1.27 9.53
N GLY A 42 18.93 2.11 10.11
CA GLY A 42 20.28 2.41 9.64
C GLY A 42 20.35 3.09 8.26
N ARG A 43 21.20 2.56 7.38
CA ARG A 43 21.55 3.12 6.04
C ARG A 43 20.34 3.42 5.14
N ARG A 44 19.19 2.79 5.42
CA ARG A 44 17.93 3.00 4.69
C ARG A 44 17.25 4.35 5.01
N PHE A 45 17.55 4.95 6.16
CA PHE A 45 17.04 6.27 6.54
C PHE A 45 17.50 7.37 5.57
N TRP A 46 18.73 7.28 5.04
CA TRP A 46 19.22 8.23 4.04
C TRP A 46 18.38 8.28 2.76
N ARG A 47 17.84 7.14 2.32
CA ARG A 47 16.92 7.11 1.17
C ARG A 47 15.64 7.88 1.46
N PHE A 48 15.09 7.73 2.66
CA PHE A 48 13.94 8.52 3.09
C PHE A 48 14.25 10.03 3.03
N ILE A 49 15.42 10.46 3.53
CA ILE A 49 15.86 11.86 3.43
C ILE A 49 15.94 12.32 1.97
N VAL A 50 16.53 11.51 1.07
CA VAL A 50 16.57 11.83 -0.36
C VAL A 50 15.16 11.99 -0.93
N TYR A 51 14.24 11.07 -0.67
CA TYR A 51 12.85 11.19 -1.15
C TYR A 51 12.15 12.41 -0.54
N ALA A 52 12.39 12.75 0.72
CA ALA A 52 11.82 13.92 1.37
C ALA A 52 12.33 15.22 0.74
N VAL A 53 13.63 15.32 0.45
CA VAL A 53 14.23 16.48 -0.24
C VAL A 53 13.67 16.62 -1.65
N VAL A 54 13.61 15.53 -2.41
CA VAL A 54 13.04 15.53 -3.77
C VAL A 54 11.56 15.93 -3.73
N ALA A 55 10.78 15.42 -2.79
CA ALA A 55 9.38 15.77 -2.63
C ALA A 55 9.18 17.23 -2.20
N ALA A 56 10.04 17.77 -1.33
CA ALA A 56 10.01 19.19 -0.96
C ALA A 56 10.35 20.10 -2.14
N ALA A 57 11.36 19.73 -2.93
CA ALA A 57 11.70 20.45 -4.16
C ALA A 57 10.56 20.39 -5.19
N ALA A 58 9.95 19.22 -5.39
CA ALA A 58 8.79 19.05 -6.27
C ALA A 58 7.59 19.85 -5.79
N ALA A 59 7.33 19.89 -4.48
CA ALA A 59 6.30 20.73 -3.88
C ALA A 59 6.55 22.21 -4.15
N ARG A 60 7.81 22.66 -4.08
CA ARG A 60 8.17 24.04 -4.39
C ARG A 60 7.99 24.37 -5.87
N VAL A 61 8.43 23.50 -6.78
CA VAL A 61 8.23 23.68 -8.23
C VAL A 61 6.74 23.70 -8.57
N TYR A 62 5.96 22.80 -7.97
CA TYR A 62 4.51 22.80 -8.07
C TYR A 62 3.88 24.10 -7.56
N SER A 63 4.47 24.73 -6.53
CA SER A 63 3.88 25.91 -5.93
C SER A 63 4.00 27.17 -6.80
N LEU A 64 5.05 27.29 -7.62
CA LEU A 64 5.31 28.49 -8.43
C LEU A 64 4.16 28.88 -9.38
N PRO A 65 3.55 27.97 -10.19
CA PRO A 65 2.48 28.35 -11.11
C PRO A 65 1.10 28.49 -10.47
N PHE A 66 0.91 28.10 -9.20
CA PHE A 66 -0.43 27.97 -8.60
C PHE A 66 -0.64 28.83 -7.33
N GLU A 67 0.24 29.80 -7.03
CA GLU A 67 0.38 30.45 -5.70
C GLU A 67 -0.75 31.35 -5.14
N PRO A 68 -1.91 31.53 -5.79
CA PRO A 68 -3.17 31.84 -5.06
C PRO A 68 -4.20 30.69 -5.01
N TRP A 69 -4.11 29.74 -5.94
CA TRP A 69 -5.20 28.82 -6.30
C TRP A 69 -4.92 27.35 -5.97
N MET A 70 -3.85 27.05 -5.24
CA MET A 70 -3.52 25.69 -4.84
C MET A 70 -4.60 25.04 -3.99
N THR A 71 -4.81 23.75 -4.25
CA THR A 71 -5.46 22.81 -3.32
C THR A 71 -4.76 22.86 -1.94
N GLY A 72 -5.53 22.92 -0.86
CA GLY A 72 -5.04 22.97 0.52
C GLY A 72 -4.19 21.76 0.90
N ILE A 73 -3.23 21.99 1.81
CA ILE A 73 -2.27 20.99 2.34
C ILE A 73 -1.52 20.19 1.25
N PHE A 74 -1.16 20.82 0.13
CA PHE A 74 -0.32 20.15 -0.87
C PHE A 74 1.02 19.66 -0.28
N GLN A 75 1.59 20.36 0.72
CA GLN A 75 2.82 19.88 1.36
C GLN A 75 2.64 18.50 2.01
N GLY A 76 1.50 18.27 2.68
CA GLY A 76 1.19 16.97 3.29
C GLY A 76 1.08 15.85 2.25
N TYR A 77 0.56 16.18 1.07
CA TYR A 77 0.51 15.25 -0.06
C TYR A 77 1.92 14.83 -0.51
N PHE A 78 2.86 15.78 -0.66
CA PHE A 78 4.25 15.47 -1.02
C PHE A 78 5.01 14.70 0.07
N VAL A 79 4.77 15.00 1.35
CA VAL A 79 5.33 14.23 2.47
C VAL A 79 4.84 12.78 2.44
N TYR A 80 3.53 12.59 2.25
CA TYR A 80 2.96 11.25 2.12
C TYR A 80 3.55 10.51 0.92
N PHE A 81 3.71 11.19 -0.21
CA PHE A 81 4.31 10.64 -1.43
C PHE A 81 5.75 10.17 -1.18
N ALA A 82 6.57 10.97 -0.49
CA ALA A 82 7.93 10.59 -0.11
C ALA A 82 7.97 9.37 0.80
N LEU A 83 7.09 9.32 1.81
CA LEU A 83 6.95 8.17 2.70
C LEU A 83 6.57 6.91 1.90
N GLY A 84 5.57 7.00 1.04
CA GLY A 84 5.12 5.90 0.19
C GLY A 84 6.22 5.38 -0.74
N LEU A 85 6.96 6.27 -1.40
CA LEU A 85 8.08 5.90 -2.27
C LEU A 85 9.22 5.25 -1.48
N SER A 86 9.61 5.84 -0.36
CA SER A 86 10.66 5.27 0.49
C SER A 86 10.29 3.86 0.95
N PHE A 87 9.03 3.65 1.37
CA PHE A 87 8.57 2.35 1.87
C PHE A 87 8.55 1.31 0.77
N SER A 88 7.97 1.70 -0.37
CA SER A 88 7.93 0.87 -1.57
C SER A 88 9.33 0.46 -2.01
N ASP A 89 10.29 1.41 -2.06
CA ASP A 89 11.69 1.19 -2.45
C ASP A 89 12.44 0.27 -1.47
N GLY A 90 12.26 0.49 -0.17
CA GLY A 90 12.84 -0.36 0.88
C GLY A 90 12.40 -1.82 0.75
N ILE A 91 11.11 -2.06 0.49
CA ILE A 91 10.60 -3.40 0.22
C ILE A 91 11.27 -3.99 -1.03
N ARG A 92 11.42 -3.22 -2.13
CA ARG A 92 12.04 -3.74 -3.37
C ARG A 92 13.48 -4.15 -3.16
N LEU A 93 14.24 -3.35 -2.42
CA LEU A 93 15.63 -3.62 -2.15
C LEU A 93 15.75 -4.94 -1.38
N ARG A 94 14.97 -5.10 -0.31
CA ARG A 94 15.01 -6.31 0.51
C ARG A 94 14.52 -7.55 -0.23
N GLU A 95 13.51 -7.41 -1.09
CA GLU A 95 13.08 -8.49 -1.99
C GLU A 95 14.12 -8.84 -3.07
N ARG A 96 15.03 -7.92 -3.43
CA ARG A 96 16.15 -8.21 -4.35
C ARG A 96 17.25 -8.96 -3.62
N GLU A 97 17.65 -8.48 -2.44
CA GLU A 97 18.60 -9.17 -1.55
C GLU A 97 18.14 -10.62 -1.30
N LEU A 98 16.86 -10.83 -0.96
CA LEU A 98 16.32 -12.17 -0.76
C LEU A 98 16.31 -13.05 -2.00
N ARG A 99 16.20 -12.47 -3.20
CA ARG A 99 16.25 -13.23 -4.46
C ARG A 99 17.65 -13.71 -4.80
N GLU A 100 18.67 -12.98 -4.37
CA GLU A 100 20.06 -13.39 -4.56
C GLU A 100 20.40 -14.59 -3.65
N GLU A 101 19.71 -14.74 -2.53
CA GLU A 101 19.92 -15.84 -1.58
C GLU A 101 19.05 -17.08 -1.85
N VAL A 102 17.90 -16.94 -2.52
CA VAL A 102 16.92 -18.02 -2.72
C VAL A 102 16.77 -18.34 -4.21
N PRO A 103 17.20 -19.53 -4.68
CA PRO A 103 17.19 -19.88 -6.10
C PRO A 103 15.78 -20.13 -6.67
N SER A 104 14.78 -20.42 -5.83
CA SER A 104 13.43 -20.78 -6.25
C SER A 104 12.52 -19.57 -6.40
N THR A 105 12.21 -19.24 -7.66
CA THR A 105 11.26 -18.18 -8.01
C THR A 105 10.04 -18.74 -8.72
N HIS A 106 8.86 -18.26 -8.35
CA HIS A 106 7.60 -18.60 -8.98
C HIS A 106 7.13 -17.47 -9.89
N ALA A 107 6.51 -17.85 -11.01
CA ALA A 107 5.91 -16.90 -11.95
C ALA A 107 4.89 -15.99 -11.24
N PRO A 108 4.78 -14.71 -11.65
CA PRO A 108 3.80 -13.81 -11.07
C PRO A 108 2.37 -14.30 -11.32
N ASP A 109 1.51 -14.20 -10.31
CA ASP A 109 0.08 -14.46 -10.48
C ASP A 109 -0.53 -13.41 -11.45
N PRO A 110 -1.58 -13.76 -12.22
CA PRO A 110 -2.25 -12.82 -13.12
C PRO A 110 -2.72 -11.56 -12.40
N TRP A 111 -2.45 -10.39 -12.99
CA TRP A 111 -2.67 -9.10 -12.32
C TRP A 111 -4.13 -8.88 -11.86
N TRP A 112 -5.11 -9.31 -12.65
CA TRP A 112 -6.52 -9.16 -12.31
C TRP A 112 -6.93 -9.96 -11.07
N ARG A 113 -6.24 -11.09 -10.80
CA ARG A 113 -6.46 -11.93 -9.64
C ARG A 113 -5.86 -11.30 -8.39
N VAL A 114 -4.69 -10.65 -8.54
CA VAL A 114 -3.99 -9.96 -7.46
C VAL A 114 -4.73 -8.69 -7.05
N LEU A 115 -5.15 -7.85 -8.01
CA LEU A 115 -5.85 -6.59 -7.72
C LEU A 115 -7.29 -6.85 -7.23
N GLY A 116 -8.01 -7.73 -7.93
CA GLY A 116 -9.44 -7.92 -7.72
C GLY A 116 -10.31 -6.80 -8.32
N GLY A 117 -11.56 -7.12 -8.65
CA GLY A 117 -12.48 -6.19 -9.33
C GLY A 117 -12.74 -4.90 -8.54
N TRP A 118 -12.89 -4.99 -7.21
CA TRP A 118 -13.14 -3.82 -6.35
C TRP A 118 -11.97 -2.82 -6.35
N TYR A 119 -10.74 -3.30 -6.38
CA TYR A 119 -9.56 -2.43 -6.46
C TYR A 119 -9.47 -1.75 -7.83
N ILE A 120 -9.73 -2.49 -8.91
CA ILE A 120 -9.75 -1.94 -10.27
C ILE A 120 -10.83 -0.87 -10.39
N ALA A 121 -12.02 -1.13 -9.84
CA ALA A 121 -13.10 -0.14 -9.79
C ALA A 121 -12.69 1.12 -9.01
N ALA A 122 -12.04 0.97 -7.85
CA ALA A 122 -11.49 2.09 -7.09
C ALA A 122 -10.46 2.90 -7.89
N LEU A 123 -9.58 2.21 -8.63
CA LEU A 123 -8.55 2.83 -9.46
C LEU A 123 -9.16 3.60 -10.63
N VAL A 124 -10.11 2.99 -11.35
CA VAL A 124 -10.82 3.63 -12.47
C VAL A 124 -11.59 4.85 -11.96
N LEU A 125 -12.36 4.70 -10.87
CA LEU A 125 -13.12 5.80 -10.31
C LEU A 125 -12.20 6.95 -9.86
N ALA A 126 -11.12 6.65 -9.14
CA ALA A 126 -10.19 7.66 -8.61
C ALA A 126 -9.45 8.44 -9.71
N PHE A 127 -9.10 7.81 -10.83
CA PHE A 127 -8.32 8.49 -11.87
C PHE A 127 -9.20 8.99 -13.02
N ALA A 128 -10.06 8.15 -13.59
CA ALA A 128 -10.94 8.57 -14.68
C ALA A 128 -12.07 9.48 -14.17
N GLY A 129 -12.67 9.15 -13.02
CA GLY A 129 -13.68 10.00 -12.39
C GLY A 129 -13.11 11.33 -11.94
N GLY A 130 -11.92 11.32 -11.32
CA GLY A 130 -11.19 12.53 -10.95
C GLY A 130 -10.87 13.41 -12.15
N ALA A 131 -10.31 12.84 -13.23
CA ALA A 131 -10.00 13.58 -14.45
C ALA A 131 -11.25 14.15 -15.12
N GLY A 132 -12.34 13.39 -15.17
CA GLY A 132 -13.63 13.84 -15.72
C GLY A 132 -14.21 15.02 -14.93
N LEU A 133 -14.19 14.95 -13.59
CA LEU A 133 -14.67 16.04 -12.74
C LEU A 133 -13.77 17.28 -12.82
N ALA A 134 -12.45 17.10 -12.90
CA ALA A 134 -11.53 18.22 -13.11
C ALA A 134 -11.76 18.89 -14.48
N GLY A 135 -11.96 18.09 -15.54
CA GLY A 135 -12.32 18.57 -16.87
C GLY A 135 -13.64 19.34 -16.85
N ALA A 136 -14.67 18.83 -16.17
CA ALA A 136 -15.94 19.52 -16.02
C ALA A 136 -15.75 20.90 -15.36
N ILE A 137 -14.98 20.99 -14.26
CA ILE A 137 -14.65 22.27 -13.61
C ILE A 137 -13.92 23.21 -14.57
N TYR A 138 -12.93 22.69 -15.32
CA TYR A 138 -12.13 23.47 -16.26
C TYR A 138 -12.98 24.13 -17.36
N PHE A 139 -13.94 23.38 -17.93
CA PHE A 139 -14.74 23.87 -19.06
C PHE A 139 -15.98 24.68 -18.64
N THR A 140 -16.54 24.42 -17.45
CA THR A 140 -17.81 25.04 -17.03
C THR A 140 -17.66 26.18 -16.02
N THR A 141 -16.46 26.40 -15.47
CA THR A 141 -16.24 27.43 -14.45
C THR A 141 -15.03 28.32 -14.77
N SER A 142 -14.92 29.45 -14.05
CA SER A 142 -13.74 30.30 -14.08
C SER A 142 -12.54 29.73 -13.31
N ALA A 143 -12.71 28.66 -12.52
CA ALA A 143 -11.68 28.06 -11.68
C ALA A 143 -10.74 27.11 -12.47
N ARG A 144 -10.25 27.55 -13.63
CA ARG A 144 -9.40 26.75 -14.51
C ARG A 144 -8.08 26.36 -13.86
N THR A 145 -7.45 27.30 -13.16
CA THR A 145 -6.19 27.07 -12.44
C THR A 145 -6.33 25.99 -11.37
N TYR A 146 -7.46 25.98 -10.65
CA TYR A 146 -7.78 24.94 -9.67
C TYR A 146 -7.86 23.56 -10.34
N ALA A 147 -8.64 23.45 -11.43
CA ALA A 147 -8.79 22.20 -12.17
C ALA A 147 -7.45 21.67 -12.71
N VAL A 148 -6.61 22.55 -13.29
CA VAL A 148 -5.28 22.16 -13.79
C VAL A 148 -4.37 21.71 -12.65
N SER A 149 -4.37 22.43 -11.52
CA SER A 149 -3.57 22.05 -10.35
C SER A 149 -3.94 20.66 -9.83
N TRP A 150 -5.25 20.37 -9.75
CA TRP A 150 -5.75 19.07 -9.34
C TRP A 150 -5.40 17.97 -10.36
N LEU A 151 -5.51 18.23 -11.66
CA LEU A 151 -5.09 17.29 -12.71
C LEU A 151 -3.60 16.93 -12.58
N VAL A 152 -2.73 17.90 -12.31
CA VAL A 152 -1.29 17.64 -12.08
C VAL A 152 -1.09 16.71 -10.89
N LEU A 153 -1.79 16.93 -9.77
CA LEU A 153 -1.73 16.05 -8.61
C LEU A 153 -2.30 14.65 -8.90
N LEU A 154 -3.37 14.55 -9.69
CA LEU A 154 -3.93 13.26 -10.13
C LEU A 154 -2.93 12.47 -10.98
N VAL A 155 -2.27 13.12 -11.94
CA VAL A 155 -1.22 12.49 -12.76
C VAL A 155 -0.08 12.01 -11.87
N LEU A 156 0.37 12.83 -10.92
CA LEU A 156 1.43 12.46 -9.99
C LEU A 156 1.01 11.25 -9.11
N SER A 157 -0.23 11.24 -8.61
CA SER A 157 -0.81 10.09 -7.89
C SER A 157 -0.84 8.83 -8.77
N ALA A 158 -1.27 8.97 -10.02
CA ALA A 158 -1.35 7.85 -10.96
C ALA A 158 0.03 7.26 -11.28
N LEU A 159 1.04 8.11 -11.44
CA LEU A 159 2.43 7.67 -11.63
C LEU A 159 2.96 6.91 -10.43
N TYR A 160 2.68 7.39 -9.20
CA TYR A 160 3.06 6.67 -7.99
C TYR A 160 2.35 5.34 -7.83
N VAL A 161 1.02 5.31 -7.94
CA VAL A 161 0.24 4.07 -7.85
C VAL A 161 0.68 3.10 -8.95
N GLY A 162 0.86 3.58 -10.18
CA GLY A 162 1.37 2.80 -11.30
C GLY A 162 2.77 2.24 -11.05
N TRP A 163 3.68 3.02 -10.47
CA TRP A 163 5.01 2.56 -10.07
C TRP A 163 4.94 1.45 -9.03
N VAL A 164 4.13 1.64 -7.96
CA VAL A 164 3.93 0.63 -6.91
C VAL A 164 3.34 -0.64 -7.51
N LEU A 165 2.26 -0.52 -8.28
CA LEU A 165 1.59 -1.65 -8.93
C LEU A 165 2.49 -2.37 -9.93
N ALA A 166 3.27 -1.67 -10.75
CA ALA A 166 4.22 -2.30 -11.65
C ALA A 166 5.26 -3.14 -10.87
N GLY A 167 5.72 -2.63 -9.72
CA GLY A 167 6.60 -3.37 -8.82
C GLY A 167 5.91 -4.60 -8.22
N VAL A 168 4.69 -4.45 -7.74
CA VAL A 168 3.92 -5.54 -7.14
C VAL A 168 3.57 -6.60 -8.18
N LEU A 169 3.14 -6.23 -9.39
CA LEU A 169 2.60 -7.14 -10.39
C LEU A 169 3.66 -7.86 -11.23
N ARG A 170 4.79 -7.20 -11.54
CA ARG A 170 5.81 -7.78 -12.43
C ARG A 170 6.80 -8.69 -11.72
N ARG A 171 6.85 -8.68 -10.40
CA ARG A 171 7.87 -9.42 -9.65
C ARG A 171 7.58 -10.91 -9.53
N PRO A 172 8.58 -11.78 -9.71
CA PRO A 172 8.43 -13.17 -9.32
C PRO A 172 8.29 -13.27 -7.79
N LEU A 173 7.57 -14.29 -7.33
CA LEU A 173 7.44 -14.59 -5.91
C LEU A 173 8.61 -15.45 -5.47
N VAL A 174 9.27 -15.07 -4.38
CA VAL A 174 10.32 -15.86 -3.73
C VAL A 174 9.67 -16.85 -2.78
N ALA A 175 9.87 -18.14 -3.04
CA ALA A 175 9.33 -19.21 -2.22
C ALA A 175 10.09 -20.52 -2.47
N GLU A 176 10.42 -21.23 -1.39
CA GLU A 176 11.06 -22.56 -1.43
C GLU A 176 10.02 -23.69 -1.48
N ASP A 177 8.86 -23.45 -0.89
CA ASP A 177 7.80 -24.44 -0.69
C ASP A 177 6.40 -23.78 -0.76
N ALA A 178 5.36 -24.60 -0.61
CA ALA A 178 3.97 -24.14 -0.66
C ALA A 178 3.62 -23.13 0.45
N THR A 179 4.27 -23.22 1.62
CA THR A 179 3.98 -22.36 2.78
C THR A 179 4.62 -20.99 2.64
N SER A 180 5.89 -20.92 2.25
CA SER A 180 6.57 -19.67 1.88
C SER A 180 5.89 -19.00 0.69
N LEU A 181 5.38 -19.75 -0.28
CA LEU A 181 4.58 -19.21 -1.39
C LEU A 181 3.26 -18.60 -0.89
N ALA A 182 2.57 -19.24 0.05
CA ALA A 182 1.35 -18.71 0.64
C ALA A 182 1.62 -17.40 1.40
N VAL A 183 2.73 -17.32 2.16
CA VAL A 183 3.18 -16.09 2.83
C VAL A 183 3.52 -15.01 1.81
N ALA A 184 4.28 -15.33 0.76
CA ALA A 184 4.65 -14.37 -0.29
C ALA A 184 3.42 -13.79 -0.99
N ARG A 185 2.38 -14.61 -1.26
CA ARG A 185 1.10 -14.16 -1.81
C ARG A 185 0.34 -13.25 -0.85
N ALA A 186 0.20 -13.64 0.40
CA ALA A 186 -0.44 -12.81 1.42
C ALA A 186 0.29 -11.46 1.57
N MET A 187 1.62 -11.47 1.60
CA MET A 187 2.44 -10.26 1.60
C MET A 187 2.17 -9.41 0.36
N ARG A 188 2.16 -9.99 -0.83
CA ARG A 188 1.89 -9.25 -2.07
C ARG A 188 0.56 -8.48 -1.99
N THR A 189 -0.48 -9.11 -1.44
CA THR A 189 -1.80 -8.48 -1.32
C THR A 189 -1.84 -7.35 -0.30
N GLU A 190 -1.14 -7.47 0.83
CA GLU A 190 -1.04 -6.38 1.78
C GLU A 190 -0.21 -5.20 1.23
N HIS A 191 0.75 -5.44 0.33
CA HIS A 191 1.52 -4.37 -0.34
C HIS A 191 0.63 -3.52 -1.26
N LEU A 192 -0.49 -4.06 -1.78
CA LEU A 192 -1.44 -3.27 -2.56
C LEU A 192 -2.04 -2.10 -1.77
N VAL A 193 -2.10 -2.20 -0.43
CA VAL A 193 -2.58 -1.13 0.45
C VAL A 193 -1.68 0.10 0.39
N VAL A 194 -0.38 -0.08 0.14
CA VAL A 194 0.59 1.03 -0.02
C VAL A 194 0.33 1.80 -1.32
N GLY A 195 -0.11 1.11 -2.36
CA GLY A 195 -0.51 1.68 -3.65
C GLY A 195 -1.98 2.10 -3.67
N THR A 196 -2.52 2.65 -2.58
CA THR A 196 -3.94 2.97 -2.50
C THR A 196 -4.34 4.11 -3.45
N PRO A 197 -5.39 3.96 -4.28
CA PRO A 197 -5.92 5.04 -5.13
C PRO A 197 -6.53 6.20 -4.33
N VAL A 198 -6.76 6.05 -3.00
CA VAL A 198 -7.29 7.13 -2.14
C VAL A 198 -6.38 8.36 -2.10
N LEU A 199 -5.10 8.24 -2.45
CA LEU A 199 -4.21 9.41 -2.56
C LEU A 199 -4.68 10.41 -3.60
N ALA A 200 -5.38 9.96 -4.64
CA ALA A 200 -5.94 10.81 -5.68
C ALA A 200 -7.00 11.80 -5.13
N VAL A 201 -7.64 11.46 -4.00
CA VAL A 201 -8.68 12.30 -3.37
C VAL A 201 -8.19 13.06 -2.15
N PHE A 202 -6.96 12.82 -1.70
CA PHE A 202 -6.41 13.49 -0.51
C PHE A 202 -6.42 15.02 -0.61
N PRO A 203 -5.97 15.67 -1.71
CA PRO A 203 -6.03 17.12 -1.84
C PRO A 203 -7.46 17.66 -1.75
N LEU A 204 -8.44 16.92 -2.28
CA LEU A 204 -9.85 17.30 -2.24
C LEU A 204 -10.44 17.20 -0.84
N VAL A 205 -10.06 16.18 -0.06
CA VAL A 205 -10.47 16.07 1.35
C VAL A 205 -9.93 17.26 2.13
N SER A 206 -8.66 17.62 1.93
CA SER A 206 -8.05 18.79 2.57
C SER A 206 -8.79 20.08 2.16
N ASP A 207 -9.14 20.25 0.89
CA ASP A 207 -9.96 21.37 0.43
C ASP A 207 -11.35 21.37 1.06
N LEU A 208 -12.04 20.21 1.11
CA LEU A 208 -13.36 20.06 1.71
C LEU A 208 -13.39 20.53 3.16
N LEU A 209 -12.35 20.19 3.92
CA LEU A 209 -12.26 20.47 5.35
C LEU A 209 -11.73 21.87 5.68
N LEU A 210 -10.81 22.41 4.88
CA LEU A 210 -10.04 23.61 5.26
C LEU A 210 -10.14 24.77 4.28
N GLY A 211 -10.71 24.56 3.09
CA GLY A 211 -10.62 25.51 1.98
C GLY A 211 -11.96 26.01 1.45
N ASN A 212 -11.99 27.29 1.07
CA ASN A 212 -13.06 27.93 0.29
C ASN A 212 -12.69 28.15 -1.19
N ARG A 213 -11.63 27.49 -1.69
CA ARG A 213 -11.05 27.73 -3.02
C ARG A 213 -11.76 26.99 -4.16
N ARG A 214 -12.62 26.02 -3.83
CA ARG A 214 -13.40 25.24 -4.80
C ARG A 214 -14.60 26.04 -5.31
N PRO A 215 -15.05 25.83 -6.57
CA PRO A 215 -16.31 26.38 -7.04
C PRO A 215 -17.49 25.87 -6.18
N PRO A 216 -18.31 26.74 -5.59
CA PRO A 216 -19.41 26.32 -4.71
C PRO A 216 -20.36 25.31 -5.38
N ALA A 217 -20.68 25.54 -6.66
CA ALA A 217 -21.55 24.69 -7.46
C ALA A 217 -21.05 23.23 -7.62
N PHE A 218 -19.74 23.00 -7.49
CA PHE A 218 -19.13 21.66 -7.62
C PHE A 218 -18.93 20.96 -6.27
N THR A 219 -19.18 21.62 -5.15
CA THR A 219 -19.01 21.04 -3.81
C THR A 219 -19.73 19.69 -3.62
N PRO A 220 -21.03 19.54 -3.94
CA PRO A 220 -21.71 18.26 -3.75
C PRO A 220 -21.13 17.15 -4.63
N TRP A 221 -20.70 17.49 -5.86
CA TRP A 221 -20.08 16.54 -6.78
C TRP A 221 -18.70 16.07 -6.31
N VAL A 222 -17.88 17.00 -5.83
CA VAL A 222 -16.56 16.69 -5.24
C VAL A 222 -16.72 15.84 -3.98
N ALA A 223 -17.66 16.19 -3.10
CA ALA A 223 -17.93 15.42 -1.89
C ALA A 223 -18.42 14.00 -2.22
N GLY A 224 -19.39 13.87 -3.14
CA GLY A 224 -19.89 12.57 -3.58
C GLY A 224 -18.79 11.71 -4.22
N TYR A 225 -17.93 12.32 -5.03
CA TYR A 225 -16.77 11.66 -5.62
C TYR A 225 -15.77 11.15 -4.57
N VAL A 226 -15.39 12.00 -3.60
CA VAL A 226 -14.48 11.62 -2.50
C VAL A 226 -15.06 10.44 -1.71
N VAL A 227 -16.34 10.53 -1.31
CA VAL A 227 -17.02 9.48 -0.55
C VAL A 227 -17.04 8.17 -1.34
N ALA A 228 -17.37 8.23 -2.64
CA ALA A 228 -17.43 7.04 -3.50
C ALA A 228 -16.06 6.35 -3.61
N VAL A 229 -14.97 7.12 -3.85
CA VAL A 229 -13.61 6.56 -3.91
C VAL A 229 -13.20 5.94 -2.57
N VAL A 230 -13.47 6.61 -1.45
CA VAL A 230 -13.12 6.11 -0.12
C VAL A 230 -13.89 4.83 0.22
N ILE A 231 -15.20 4.79 0.00
CA ILE A 231 -16.01 3.59 0.23
C ILE A 231 -15.50 2.43 -0.62
N LEU A 232 -15.26 2.67 -1.91
CA LEU A 232 -14.79 1.63 -2.82
C LEU A 232 -13.42 1.08 -2.42
N GLN A 233 -12.53 1.95 -1.92
CA GLN A 233 -11.25 1.53 -1.37
C GLN A 233 -11.41 0.75 -0.07
N VAL A 234 -12.30 1.16 0.84
CA VAL A 234 -12.56 0.44 2.10
C VAL A 234 -13.12 -0.96 1.80
N VAL A 235 -14.07 -1.06 0.87
CA VAL A 235 -14.60 -2.35 0.39
C VAL A 235 -13.49 -3.21 -0.21
N SER A 236 -12.66 -2.63 -1.09
CA SER A 236 -11.50 -3.34 -1.68
C SER A 236 -10.56 -3.87 -0.60
N CYS A 237 -10.19 -3.03 0.36
CA CYS A 237 -9.33 -3.38 1.49
C CYS A 237 -9.95 -4.51 2.31
N PHE A 238 -11.22 -4.40 2.67
CA PHE A 238 -11.93 -5.38 3.49
C PHE A 238 -12.07 -6.74 2.78
N VAL A 239 -12.44 -6.75 1.50
CA VAL A 239 -12.54 -7.98 0.70
C VAL A 239 -11.17 -8.65 0.57
N ASN A 240 -10.11 -7.88 0.32
CA ASN A 240 -8.74 -8.41 0.23
C ASN A 240 -8.24 -8.93 1.57
N LEU A 241 -8.49 -8.21 2.67
CA LEU A 241 -8.15 -8.66 4.02
C LEU A 241 -8.87 -9.95 4.38
N ARG A 242 -10.16 -10.09 4.06
CA ARG A 242 -10.92 -11.32 4.29
C ARG A 242 -10.38 -12.50 3.50
N ARG A 243 -10.04 -12.30 2.22
CA ARG A 243 -9.47 -13.36 1.35
C ARG A 243 -8.13 -13.90 1.84
N HIS A 244 -7.35 -13.08 2.55
CA HIS A 244 -5.99 -13.43 3.01
C HIS A 244 -5.86 -13.37 4.54
N ARG A 245 -6.99 -13.49 5.26
CA ARG A 245 -7.03 -13.49 6.72
C ARG A 245 -6.41 -14.77 7.28
N THR A 246 -6.65 -15.90 6.63
CA THR A 246 -6.14 -17.20 7.04
C THR A 246 -5.11 -17.70 6.04
N LEU A 247 -4.03 -18.28 6.57
CA LEU A 247 -3.07 -19.01 5.75
C LEU A 247 -3.52 -20.46 5.62
N PRO A 248 -3.28 -21.12 4.47
CA PRO A 248 -3.55 -22.54 4.33
C PRO A 248 -2.74 -23.35 5.36
N PRO A 249 -3.22 -24.52 5.81
CA PRO A 249 -2.47 -25.36 6.73
C PRO A 249 -1.11 -25.75 6.11
N GLY A 250 -0.05 -25.75 6.91
CA GLY A 250 1.29 -26.13 6.47
C GLY A 250 2.38 -25.89 7.51
N HIS A 251 3.61 -26.31 7.20
CA HIS A 251 4.78 -26.09 8.05
C HIS A 251 5.35 -24.68 7.87
N TYR A 252 4.99 -23.75 8.76
CA TYR A 252 5.50 -22.37 8.77
C TYR A 252 6.72 -22.16 9.69
N GLY A 253 7.12 -23.20 10.42
CA GLY A 253 8.17 -23.16 11.43
C GLY A 253 8.03 -24.25 12.46
N THR A 254 8.85 -24.22 13.50
CA THR A 254 8.72 -25.16 14.63
C THR A 254 7.48 -24.81 15.44
N PRO A 255 6.78 -25.81 15.99
CA PRO A 255 5.71 -25.55 16.94
C PRO A 255 6.24 -24.75 18.15
N PRO A 256 5.37 -24.01 18.86
CA PRO A 256 5.73 -23.41 20.14
C PRO A 256 6.31 -24.47 21.07
N VAL A 257 7.33 -24.12 21.86
CA VAL A 257 7.80 -24.98 22.96
C VAL A 257 6.61 -25.17 23.89
N GLN A 258 6.05 -26.37 23.90
CA GLN A 258 4.95 -26.72 24.79
C GLN A 258 5.52 -26.85 26.20
N ASP A 259 4.84 -26.25 27.18
CA ASP A 259 4.99 -26.74 28.55
C ASP A 259 4.46 -28.18 28.56
N PRO A 260 5.25 -29.16 29.03
CA PRO A 260 4.83 -30.56 29.05
C PRO A 260 3.59 -30.70 29.93
N GLY A 261 2.41 -30.80 29.30
CA GLY A 261 1.13 -30.99 30.00
C GLY A 261 -0.07 -30.19 29.47
N THR A 262 0.11 -29.23 28.57
CA THR A 262 -1.03 -28.49 27.97
C THR A 262 -1.32 -28.99 26.54
N PRO A 263 -2.45 -29.68 26.29
CA PRO A 263 -2.84 -30.04 24.94
C PRO A 263 -3.08 -28.78 24.12
N VAL A 264 -2.42 -28.68 22.97
CA VAL A 264 -2.59 -27.53 22.07
C VAL A 264 -3.92 -27.66 21.37
N ASP A 265 -4.85 -26.77 21.71
CA ASP A 265 -6.07 -26.59 20.95
C ASP A 265 -5.74 -25.85 19.65
N TRP A 266 -5.57 -26.62 18.57
CA TRP A 266 -5.43 -26.10 17.21
C TRP A 266 -6.76 -25.68 16.58
N SER A 267 -7.86 -25.74 17.35
CA SER A 267 -9.14 -25.26 16.86
C SER A 267 -9.01 -23.77 16.52
N PRO A 268 -9.47 -23.34 15.34
CA PRO A 268 -9.58 -21.92 15.06
C PRO A 268 -10.39 -21.27 16.18
N PRO A 269 -10.01 -20.05 16.64
CA PRO A 269 -10.76 -19.37 17.70
C PRO A 269 -12.23 -19.34 17.28
N ARG A 270 -13.10 -19.93 18.11
CA ARG A 270 -14.54 -19.95 17.84
C ARG A 270 -14.96 -18.50 17.65
N GLU A 271 -15.30 -18.12 16.42
CA GLU A 271 -15.79 -16.78 16.15
C GLU A 271 -17.03 -16.59 17.02
N ALA A 272 -16.94 -15.69 18.00
CA ALA A 272 -18.08 -15.25 18.79
C ALA A 272 -19.09 -14.68 17.78
N ARG A 273 -20.17 -15.42 17.56
CA ARG A 273 -21.31 -15.00 16.74
C ARG A 273 -22.05 -13.86 17.41
#